data_AF-W4FU51-F1
#
_entry.id   AF-W4FU51-F1
#
_cell.length_a   1.000
_cell.length_b   1.000
_cell.length_c   1.000
_cell.angle_alpha   90.00
_cell.angle_beta   90.00
_cell.angle_gamma   90.00
#
_symmetry.space_group_name_H-M   'P 1'
#
loop_
_entity.id
_entity.type
_entity.pdbx_description
1 polymer ?
#
loop_
_entity_poly.entity_id
_entity_poly.type
_entity_poly.pdbx_seq_one_letter_code
_entity_poly.pdbx_strand_id
1 'polypeptide(L)'
;MQVLRALSTMGVEAFFQDRLFGDAPPSPTPLITSTCLPSPSPLMTPRGGGGTREDKLFDLFTTYAMLITCEDPTSIRMGYVIKMLQDCQVVIDSVATSSSSTIDPLHAPHCLNQTLTIRDIEIIASKLLHTSTTCTKLTYDLFLKLLWDIALHAHPETSPPLAFKLLVDQCVQYSPKHKTRIRCHVDDVYTRAEKVISFFEPSLVEIFKGYADATHRTTASHRNKLKAKTHAVHGGVNAPTTTAKKKACPLLHHMAMYLNYHDSVAFARQFGLVSHGGVTIAEFAAAYIDSVEKAKGSTRRQLTFLGFCHLLLRLALKLYSHAPVSVSVQLKALFQFMWLNSRPDTTKLCGHRDLGTSGLHASGTAAFHATFLKQWKKDQFVDYAAQIHATAPHQVVRNVAIRQALLEPMAGFAWSP
;
A
#
# COMPACT_ATOMS: atom_id res chain seq x y z
N MET A 1 30.91 -20.90 -7.26
CA MET A 1 30.51 -20.30 -8.56
C MET A 1 29.22 -20.90 -9.16
N GLN A 2 28.95 -22.21 -9.06
CA GLN A 2 27.70 -22.81 -9.58
C GLN A 2 26.46 -22.54 -8.70
N VAL A 3 26.61 -22.42 -7.37
CA VAL A 3 25.50 -22.10 -6.45
C VAL A 3 24.94 -20.68 -6.67
N LEU A 4 25.78 -19.70 -7.02
CA LEU A 4 25.36 -18.33 -7.30
C LEU A 4 24.59 -18.18 -8.64
N ARG A 5 24.82 -19.07 -9.62
CA ARG A 5 24.03 -19.07 -10.88
C ARG A 5 22.63 -19.68 -10.72
N ALA A 6 22.46 -20.66 -9.82
CA ALA A 6 21.16 -21.27 -9.57
C ALA A 6 20.20 -20.33 -8.79
N LEU A 7 20.75 -19.35 -8.05
CA LEU A 7 19.97 -18.39 -7.24
C LEU A 7 19.38 -17.24 -8.06
N SER A 8 19.94 -16.92 -9.23
CA SER A 8 19.31 -15.98 -10.17
C SER A 8 18.03 -16.52 -10.81
N THR A 9 17.77 -17.83 -10.69
CA THR A 9 16.62 -18.53 -11.28
C THR A 9 15.59 -19.02 -10.28
N MET A 10 15.84 -18.94 -8.97
CA MET A 10 14.84 -19.28 -7.96
C MET A 10 13.79 -18.16 -7.86
N GLY A 11 12.53 -18.54 -8.05
CA GLY A 11 11.40 -17.65 -7.79
C GLY A 11 11.33 -17.32 -6.30
N VAL A 12 11.08 -16.05 -5.97
CA VAL A 12 10.86 -15.57 -4.59
C VAL A 12 9.77 -16.39 -3.89
N GLU A 13 8.86 -17.00 -4.66
CA GLU A 13 7.82 -17.91 -4.18
C GLU A 13 8.35 -19.17 -3.47
N ALA A 14 9.55 -19.63 -3.81
CA ALA A 14 10.19 -20.75 -3.13
C ALA A 14 10.57 -20.42 -1.67
N PHE A 15 10.73 -19.13 -1.32
CA PHE A 15 10.95 -18.72 0.07
C PHE A 15 9.73 -18.93 0.98
N PHE A 16 8.54 -19.12 0.40
CA PHE A 16 7.27 -19.17 1.13
C PHE A 16 6.48 -20.47 0.90
N GLN A 17 6.88 -21.31 -0.06
CA GLN A 17 6.23 -22.61 -0.33
C GLN A 17 6.70 -23.71 0.63
N ASP A 18 7.91 -23.61 1.17
CA ASP A 18 8.35 -24.47 2.27
C ASP A 18 7.93 -23.88 3.61
N ARG A 19 7.71 -24.75 4.59
CA ARG A 19 7.24 -24.49 5.97
C ARG A 19 8.18 -23.59 6.83
N LEU A 20 8.76 -22.55 6.26
CA LEU A 20 9.70 -21.60 6.86
C LEU A 20 9.02 -20.63 7.83
N PHE A 21 7.72 -20.39 7.62
CA PHE A 21 6.88 -19.50 8.42
C PHE A 21 5.76 -20.26 9.13
N GLY A 22 6.07 -21.38 9.80
CA GLY A 22 5.09 -22.11 10.60
C GLY A 22 4.43 -21.24 11.68
N ASP A 23 3.12 -21.46 11.87
CA ASP A 23 2.24 -20.77 12.82
C ASP A 23 2.83 -20.72 14.23
N ALA A 24 2.54 -19.63 14.94
CA ALA A 24 2.86 -19.53 16.36
C ALA A 24 2.05 -20.57 17.16
N PRO A 25 2.64 -21.27 18.15
CA PRO A 25 1.84 -22.07 19.06
C PRO A 25 0.87 -21.15 19.83
N PRO A 26 -0.36 -21.60 20.12
CA PRO A 26 -1.33 -20.80 20.85
C PRO A 26 -0.78 -20.49 22.26
N SER A 27 -0.57 -19.22 22.56
CA SER A 27 -0.32 -18.76 23.93
C SER A 27 -1.60 -18.92 24.77
N PRO A 28 -1.50 -19.35 26.03
CA PRO A 28 -2.65 -19.68 26.86
C PRO A 28 -3.47 -18.43 27.20
N THR A 29 -4.78 -18.52 26.98
CA THR A 29 -5.79 -17.52 27.32
C THR A 29 -5.90 -17.37 28.85
N PRO A 30 -5.83 -16.17 29.44
CA PRO A 30 -6.35 -15.96 30.79
C PRO A 30 -7.87 -15.77 30.70
N LEU A 31 -8.61 -16.61 31.42
CA LEU A 31 -10.01 -16.38 31.74
C LEU A 31 -10.12 -15.08 32.56
N ILE A 32 -10.87 -14.09 32.08
CA ILE A 32 -11.41 -13.04 32.95
C ILE A 32 -12.89 -12.86 32.65
N THR A 33 -13.64 -12.97 33.74
CA THR A 33 -15.09 -12.98 33.89
C THR A 33 -15.72 -11.64 33.53
N SER A 34 -16.94 -11.72 33.01
CA SER A 34 -17.83 -10.62 32.64
C SER A 34 -18.13 -9.64 33.79
N THR A 35 -18.14 -8.34 33.50
CA THR A 35 -19.07 -7.38 34.12
C THR A 35 -19.31 -6.20 33.19
N CYS A 36 -20.59 -5.93 32.91
CA CYS A 36 -21.09 -4.86 32.04
C CYS A 36 -20.92 -3.46 32.65
N LEU A 37 -20.68 -2.45 31.80
CA LEU A 37 -21.34 -1.12 31.78
C LEU A 37 -20.93 -0.36 30.49
N PRO A 38 -21.80 0.52 29.92
CA PRO A 38 -21.62 1.07 28.57
C PRO A 38 -20.90 2.44 28.58
N SER A 39 -20.03 2.67 27.59
CA SER A 39 -19.52 4.01 27.25
C SER A 39 -19.38 4.14 25.72
N PRO A 40 -19.81 5.27 25.10
CA PRO A 40 -19.82 5.45 23.66
C PRO A 40 -18.57 6.20 23.19
N SER A 41 -17.67 5.52 22.51
CA SER A 41 -16.72 6.07 21.53
C SER A 41 -16.07 4.89 20.80
N PRO A 42 -15.97 4.91 19.45
CA PRO A 42 -15.21 3.89 18.74
C PRO A 42 -13.72 4.21 18.92
N LEU A 43 -13.17 3.85 20.08
CA LEU A 43 -11.73 3.82 20.28
C LEU A 43 -11.19 2.80 19.27
N MET A 44 -10.34 3.24 18.34
CA MET A 44 -9.61 2.34 17.47
C MET A 44 -8.72 1.47 18.35
N THR A 45 -9.20 0.28 18.72
CA THR A 45 -8.41 -0.64 19.53
C THR A 45 -7.30 -1.22 18.67
N PRO A 46 -6.02 -1.00 19.01
CA PRO A 46 -4.93 -1.70 18.35
C PRO A 46 -5.02 -3.17 18.78
N ARG A 47 -5.58 -4.01 17.92
CA ARG A 47 -5.54 -5.46 18.14
C ARG A 47 -4.12 -5.93 17.84
N GLY A 48 -3.28 -5.92 18.88
CA GLY A 48 -1.93 -6.43 18.82
C GLY A 48 -1.91 -7.95 18.63
N GLY A 49 -1.04 -8.43 17.75
CA GLY A 49 -0.42 -9.75 17.92
C GLY A 49 -1.00 -10.94 17.17
N GLY A 50 -1.35 -10.81 15.88
CA GLY A 50 -1.78 -11.96 15.05
C GLY A 50 -1.14 -12.06 13.66
N GLY A 51 -0.13 -11.25 13.35
CA GLY A 51 0.53 -11.27 12.03
C GLY A 51 1.58 -12.38 11.89
N THR A 52 1.68 -12.98 10.70
CA THR A 52 2.78 -13.89 10.36
C THR A 52 4.13 -13.17 10.48
N ARG A 53 5.26 -13.90 10.58
CA ARG A 53 6.58 -13.25 10.59
C ARG A 53 6.82 -12.40 9.34
N GLU A 54 6.32 -12.85 8.19
CA GLU A 54 6.38 -12.10 6.95
C GLU A 54 5.58 -10.79 7.04
N ASP A 55 4.39 -10.79 7.65
CA ASP A 55 3.62 -9.56 7.82
C ASP A 55 4.35 -8.57 8.73
N LYS A 56 4.98 -9.06 9.81
CA LYS A 56 5.82 -8.22 10.68
C LYS A 56 7.03 -7.66 9.95
N LEU A 57 7.67 -8.46 9.09
CA LEU A 57 8.78 -8.02 8.26
C LEU A 57 8.33 -6.99 7.19
N PHE A 58 7.15 -7.17 6.62
CA PHE A 58 6.57 -6.22 5.68
C PHE A 58 6.19 -4.90 6.38
N ASP A 59 5.64 -4.97 7.59
CA ASP A 59 5.36 -3.78 8.41
C ASP A 59 6.66 -3.03 8.75
N LEU A 60 7.73 -3.76 9.05
CA LEU A 60 9.07 -3.18 9.24
C LEU A 60 9.58 -2.51 7.95
N PHE A 61 9.52 -3.21 6.82
CA PHE A 61 9.92 -2.68 5.52
C PHE A 61 9.17 -1.38 5.19
N THR A 62 7.84 -1.36 5.30
CA THR A 62 7.03 -0.20 4.95
C THR A 62 7.20 0.95 5.93
N THR A 63 7.45 0.66 7.21
CA THR A 63 7.84 1.67 8.22
C THR A 63 9.07 2.43 7.76
N TYR A 64 10.13 1.73 7.34
CA TYR A 64 11.37 2.38 6.90
C TYR A 64 11.26 3.01 5.51
N ALA A 65 10.43 2.45 4.62
CA ALA A 65 10.12 3.06 3.32
C ALA A 65 9.49 4.45 3.48
N MET A 66 8.67 4.66 4.53
CA MET A 66 7.97 5.91 4.77
C MET A 66 8.72 6.93 5.65
N LEU A 67 9.92 6.63 6.17
CA LEU A 67 10.63 7.51 7.12
C LEU A 67 11.02 8.89 6.56
N ILE A 68 11.21 9.03 5.24
CA ILE A 68 11.56 10.33 4.62
C ILE A 68 10.58 10.75 3.54
N THR A 69 10.13 9.83 2.68
CA THR A 69 9.22 10.17 1.60
C THR A 69 8.03 9.22 1.59
N CYS A 70 6.82 9.78 1.65
CA CYS A 70 5.59 9.03 1.45
C CYS A 70 5.19 8.94 -0.04
N GLU A 71 6.08 9.36 -0.95
CA GLU A 71 5.88 9.34 -2.40
C GLU A 71 5.88 7.93 -3.00
N ASP A 72 6.47 6.94 -2.31
CA ASP A 72 6.42 5.54 -2.71
C ASP A 72 6.67 4.60 -1.51
N PRO A 73 5.62 4.22 -0.76
CA PRO A 73 5.74 3.31 0.37
C PRO A 73 5.95 1.84 -0.08
N THR A 74 5.96 1.57 -1.39
CA THR A 74 6.19 0.22 -1.95
C THR A 74 7.66 -0.08 -2.24
N SER A 75 8.54 0.92 -2.08
CA SER A 75 9.98 0.77 -2.21
C SER A 75 10.76 1.46 -1.09
N ILE A 76 11.83 0.82 -0.63
CA ILE A 76 12.74 1.33 0.39
C ILE A 76 14.07 1.72 -0.26
N ARG A 77 14.68 2.85 0.13
CA ARG A 77 16.04 3.18 -0.35
C ARG A 77 17.06 2.35 0.42
N MET A 78 18.15 1.97 -0.25
CA MET A 78 19.18 1.12 0.34
C MET A 78 19.78 1.68 1.64
N GLY A 79 19.99 3.00 1.72
CA GLY A 79 20.41 3.64 2.98
C GLY A 79 19.47 3.35 4.18
N TYR A 80 18.16 3.23 3.95
CA TYR A 80 17.20 2.86 5.00
C TYR A 80 17.19 1.37 5.31
N VAL A 81 17.55 0.52 4.35
CA VAL A 81 17.78 -0.90 4.63
C VAL A 81 18.96 -1.07 5.57
N ILE A 82 20.07 -0.37 5.30
CA ILE A 82 21.25 -0.39 6.19
C ILE A 82 20.86 0.11 7.58
N LYS A 83 20.17 1.26 7.68
CA LYS A 83 19.68 1.79 8.95
C LYS A 83 18.77 0.80 9.69
N MET A 84 17.85 0.14 8.98
CA MET A 84 16.97 -0.88 9.53
C MET A 84 17.77 -2.06 10.09
N LEU A 85 18.77 -2.55 9.35
CA LEU A 85 19.63 -3.65 9.79
C LEU A 85 20.49 -3.28 10.99
N GLN A 86 20.96 -2.03 11.08
CA GLN A 86 21.65 -1.52 12.27
C GLN A 86 20.70 -1.46 13.48
N ASP A 87 19.51 -0.88 13.29
CA ASP A 87 18.47 -0.81 14.33
C ASP A 87 18.04 -2.21 14.82
N CYS A 88 18.10 -3.22 13.94
CA CYS A 88 17.83 -4.63 14.24
C CYS A 88 19.05 -5.43 14.74
N GLN A 89 20.18 -4.76 14.99
CA GLN A 89 21.44 -5.36 15.46
C GLN A 89 22.05 -6.43 14.53
N VAL A 90 21.70 -6.42 13.25
CA VAL A 90 22.31 -7.30 12.24
C VAL A 90 23.67 -6.75 11.81
N VAL A 91 23.79 -5.43 11.75
CA VAL A 91 24.97 -4.71 11.24
C VAL A 91 25.55 -3.83 12.34
N ILE A 92 26.87 -3.88 12.52
CA ILE A 92 27.58 -2.96 13.43
C ILE A 92 28.17 -1.79 12.63
N ASP A 93 28.04 -0.59 13.21
CA ASP A 93 28.72 0.59 12.70
C ASP A 93 30.21 0.54 13.09
N SER A 94 31.09 0.38 12.10
CA SER A 94 32.53 0.34 12.33
C SER A 94 33.13 1.69 12.71
N VAL A 95 32.34 2.78 12.73
CA VAL A 95 32.82 4.16 12.97
C VAL A 95 32.36 4.73 14.32
N ALA A 96 31.57 3.99 15.11
CA ALA A 96 31.20 4.41 16.45
C ALA A 96 32.40 4.30 17.41
N THR A 97 33.08 5.42 17.61
CA THR A 97 34.00 5.65 18.72
C THR A 97 33.22 5.55 20.04
N SER A 98 33.62 4.60 20.88
CA SER A 98 33.64 4.77 22.34
C SER A 98 32.32 5.09 23.05
N SER A 99 31.26 4.30 22.85
CA SER A 99 30.22 4.11 23.89
C SER A 99 29.34 2.90 23.60
N SER A 100 29.93 1.72 23.44
CA SER A 100 29.15 0.49 23.60
C SER A 100 28.92 0.28 25.09
N SER A 101 27.67 0.41 25.53
CA SER A 101 27.22 -0.25 26.74
C SER A 101 27.63 -1.71 26.65
N THR A 102 28.42 -2.13 27.64
CA THR A 102 28.92 -3.49 27.85
C THR A 102 27.81 -4.48 27.55
N ILE A 103 27.97 -5.24 26.46
CA ILE A 103 27.15 -6.43 26.22
C ILE A 103 27.50 -7.38 27.35
N ASP A 104 26.55 -7.63 28.25
CA ASP A 104 26.70 -8.58 29.34
C ASP A 104 26.95 -9.98 28.75
N PRO A 105 28.14 -10.59 28.97
CA PRO A 105 28.52 -11.84 28.30
C PRO A 105 27.67 -13.05 28.68
N LEU A 106 26.77 -12.91 29.68
CA LEU A 106 26.00 -14.01 30.25
C LEU A 106 24.61 -14.19 29.64
N HIS A 107 24.21 -13.39 28.65
CA HIS A 107 22.88 -13.48 28.01
C HIS A 107 22.90 -13.64 26.48
N ALA A 108 24.06 -13.80 25.85
CA ALA A 108 24.13 -14.11 24.43
C ALA A 108 23.73 -15.59 24.20
N PRO A 109 22.58 -15.89 23.57
CA PRO A 109 22.29 -17.25 23.15
C PRO A 109 23.38 -17.64 22.14
N HIS A 110 24.02 -18.77 22.37
CA HIS A 110 25.01 -19.34 21.45
C HIS A 110 24.37 -19.56 20.07
N CYS A 111 24.60 -18.62 19.16
CA CYS A 111 24.60 -18.85 17.72
C CYS A 111 25.80 -18.11 17.14
N LEU A 112 26.56 -18.84 16.31
CA LEU A 112 27.71 -18.38 15.55
C LEU A 112 27.29 -17.32 14.52
N ASN A 113 26.86 -16.15 14.99
CA ASN A 113 26.46 -15.06 14.12
C ASN A 113 27.72 -14.28 13.74
N GLN A 114 28.12 -14.39 12.48
CA GLN A 114 29.15 -13.51 11.98
C GLN A 114 28.56 -12.09 11.92
N THR A 115 29.14 -11.18 12.69
CA THR A 115 28.74 -9.78 12.66
C THR A 115 29.11 -9.17 11.31
N LEU A 116 28.14 -8.60 10.61
CA LEU A 116 28.36 -7.92 9.33
C LEU A 116 28.62 -6.42 9.55
N THR A 117 29.54 -5.86 8.75
CA THR A 117 29.76 -4.41 8.69
C THR A 117 28.90 -3.77 7.61
N ILE A 118 28.75 -2.44 7.64
CA ILE A 118 28.06 -1.69 6.59
C ILE A 118 28.68 -1.98 5.21
N ARG A 119 30.01 -2.08 5.14
CA ARG A 119 30.74 -2.36 3.90
C ARG A 119 30.39 -3.73 3.33
N ASP A 120 30.17 -4.73 4.18
CA ASP A 120 29.76 -6.06 3.73
C ASP A 120 28.37 -6.02 3.07
N ILE A 121 27.44 -5.26 3.66
CA ILE A 121 26.11 -5.06 3.09
C ILE A 121 26.19 -4.36 1.74
N GLU A 122 27.01 -3.32 1.59
CA GLU A 122 27.20 -2.62 0.33
C GLU A 122 27.81 -3.52 -0.75
N ILE A 123 28.73 -4.41 -0.40
CA ILE A 123 29.32 -5.40 -1.31
C ILE A 123 28.25 -6.40 -1.76
N ILE A 124 27.45 -6.94 -0.83
CA ILE A 124 26.36 -7.87 -1.14
C ILE A 124 25.33 -7.20 -2.07
N ALA A 125 24.93 -5.98 -1.74
CA ALA A 125 24.03 -5.17 -2.54
C ALA A 125 24.54 -4.91 -3.95
N SER A 126 25.82 -4.54 -4.08
CA SER A 126 26.44 -4.25 -5.37
C SER A 126 26.46 -5.48 -6.27
N LYS A 127 26.67 -6.67 -5.70
CA LYS A 127 26.60 -7.95 -6.43
C LYS A 127 25.19 -8.27 -6.90
N LEU A 128 24.18 -8.07 -6.05
CA LEU A 128 22.79 -8.39 -6.36
C LEU A 128 22.14 -7.39 -7.33
N LEU A 129 22.40 -6.11 -7.13
CA LEU A 129 21.70 -5.02 -7.82
C LEU A 129 22.49 -4.44 -9.00
N HIS A 130 23.75 -4.83 -9.17
CA HIS A 130 24.68 -4.30 -10.18
C HIS A 130 24.79 -2.75 -10.14
N THR A 131 24.66 -2.16 -8.95
CA THR A 131 24.77 -0.72 -8.71
C THR A 131 25.52 -0.46 -7.42
N SER A 132 26.37 0.57 -7.42
CA SER A 132 27.16 0.99 -6.27
C SER A 132 26.45 2.04 -5.41
N THR A 133 25.24 2.49 -5.78
CA THR A 133 24.59 3.62 -5.10
C THR A 133 23.64 3.18 -3.98
N THR A 134 23.79 3.79 -2.80
CA THR A 134 22.87 3.66 -1.66
C THR A 134 21.51 4.37 -1.91
N CYS A 135 21.42 5.14 -3.00
CA CYS A 135 20.20 5.77 -3.49
C CYS A 135 19.22 4.81 -4.17
N THR A 136 19.66 3.59 -4.48
CA THR A 136 18.84 2.57 -5.15
C THR A 136 17.59 2.25 -4.33
N LYS A 137 16.43 2.27 -4.98
CA LYS A 137 15.15 1.87 -4.40
C LYS A 137 14.92 0.37 -4.61
N LEU A 138 14.49 -0.31 -3.55
CA LEU A 138 14.24 -1.74 -3.51
C LEU A 138 12.75 -1.98 -3.30
N THR A 139 12.12 -2.72 -4.21
CA THR A 139 10.80 -3.31 -3.95
C THR A 139 10.92 -4.38 -2.88
N TYR A 140 9.80 -4.79 -2.28
CA TYR A 140 9.79 -5.83 -1.25
C TYR A 140 10.46 -7.14 -1.72
N ASP A 141 10.23 -7.56 -2.97
CA ASP A 141 10.84 -8.76 -3.54
C ASP A 141 12.38 -8.66 -3.61
N LEU A 142 12.91 -7.50 -4.02
CA LEU A 142 14.36 -7.27 -4.07
C LEU A 142 14.96 -7.16 -2.67
N PHE A 143 14.21 -6.56 -1.73
CA PHE A 143 14.58 -6.52 -0.32
C PHE A 143 14.66 -7.92 0.29
N LEU A 144 13.71 -8.81 0.00
CA LEU A 144 13.76 -10.20 0.48
C LEU A 144 14.96 -10.96 -0.10
N LYS A 145 15.27 -10.78 -1.38
CA LYS A 145 16.49 -11.37 -1.99
C LYS A 145 17.76 -10.85 -1.34
N LEU A 146 17.81 -9.56 -1.03
CA LEU A 146 18.94 -8.97 -0.33
C LEU A 146 19.07 -9.56 1.09
N LEU A 147 17.97 -9.65 1.84
CA LEU A 147 17.99 -10.28 3.17
C LEU A 147 18.41 -11.75 3.11
N TRP A 148 18.00 -12.48 2.07
CA TRP A 148 18.46 -13.85 1.85
C TRP A 148 19.97 -13.92 1.68
N ASP A 149 20.55 -13.09 0.81
CA ASP A 149 22.00 -13.07 0.63
C ASP A 149 22.74 -12.62 1.91
N ILE A 150 22.19 -11.65 2.64
CA ILE A 150 22.72 -11.23 3.95
C ILE A 150 22.71 -12.39 4.94
N ALA A 151 21.61 -13.16 5.01
CA ALA A 151 21.49 -14.28 5.92
C ALA A 151 22.55 -15.36 5.65
N LEU A 152 22.84 -15.63 4.37
CA LEU A 152 23.89 -16.57 3.98
C LEU A 152 25.29 -16.12 4.37
N HIS A 153 25.54 -14.80 4.42
CA HIS A 153 26.83 -14.27 4.89
C HIS A 153 26.89 -14.19 6.43
N ALA A 154 25.77 -13.93 7.10
CA ALA A 154 25.69 -13.90 8.55
C ALA A 154 25.79 -15.30 9.19
N HIS A 155 25.31 -16.33 8.49
CA HIS A 155 25.25 -17.71 8.96
C HIS A 155 25.76 -18.71 7.88
N PRO A 156 27.06 -18.69 7.54
CA PRO A 156 27.61 -19.48 6.43
C PRO A 156 27.49 -21.00 6.62
N GLU A 157 27.54 -21.47 7.88
CA GLU A 157 27.47 -22.89 8.24
C GLU A 157 26.03 -23.41 8.43
N THR A 158 25.03 -22.55 8.24
CA THR A 158 23.62 -22.89 8.45
C THR A 158 22.94 -23.16 7.10
N SER A 159 21.96 -24.07 7.07
CA SER A 159 21.19 -24.29 5.85
C SER A 159 20.51 -22.98 5.39
N PRO A 160 20.50 -22.67 4.08
CA PRO A 160 19.97 -21.41 3.56
C PRO A 160 18.59 -21.00 4.11
N PRO A 161 17.60 -21.93 4.21
CA PRO A 161 16.28 -21.57 4.72
C PRO A 161 16.29 -21.23 6.22
N LEU A 162 17.11 -21.94 7.02
CA LEU A 162 17.22 -21.69 8.45
C LEU A 162 18.01 -20.40 8.72
N ALA A 163 19.08 -20.13 7.96
CA ALA A 163 19.83 -18.87 8.03
C ALA A 163 18.90 -17.67 7.80
N PHE A 164 18.09 -17.73 6.75
CA PHE A 164 17.12 -16.67 6.45
C PHE A 164 16.09 -16.50 7.56
N LYS A 165 15.56 -17.60 8.10
CA LYS A 165 14.62 -17.56 9.23
C LYS A 165 15.24 -16.87 10.44
N LEU A 166 16.48 -17.22 10.82
CA LEU A 166 17.18 -16.61 11.96
C LEU A 166 17.35 -15.11 11.78
N LEU A 167 17.76 -14.66 10.59
CA LEU A 167 17.89 -13.23 10.28
C LEU A 167 16.55 -12.49 10.39
N VAL A 168 15.47 -13.07 9.85
CA VAL A 168 14.13 -12.48 9.93
C VAL A 168 13.62 -12.43 11.37
N ASP A 169 13.81 -13.51 12.14
CA ASP A 169 13.45 -13.56 13.56
C ASP A 169 14.20 -12.48 14.35
N GLN A 170 15.50 -12.27 14.06
CA GLN A 170 16.28 -11.18 14.64
C GLN A 170 15.70 -9.80 14.28
N CYS A 171 15.40 -9.55 13.00
CA CYS A 171 14.81 -8.28 12.54
C CYS A 171 13.46 -7.99 13.20
N VAL A 172 12.62 -9.01 13.36
CA VAL A 172 11.31 -8.89 13.98
C VAL A 172 11.41 -8.68 15.50
N GLN A 173 12.34 -9.38 16.16
CA GLN A 173 12.54 -9.30 17.61
C GLN A 173 13.13 -7.96 18.06
N TYR A 174 14.14 -7.46 17.34
CA TYR A 174 14.83 -6.21 17.67
C TYR A 174 14.27 -4.98 16.93
N SER A 175 13.13 -5.14 16.23
CA SER A 175 12.43 -4.03 15.59
C SER A 175 12.13 -2.90 16.58
N PRO A 176 12.50 -1.63 16.28
CA PRO A 176 12.25 -0.51 17.18
C PRO A 176 10.75 -0.28 17.37
N LYS A 177 10.24 -0.59 18.58
CA LYS A 177 8.81 -0.47 18.93
C LYS A 177 8.25 0.95 18.74
N HIS A 178 9.09 1.98 18.91
CA HIS A 178 8.69 3.38 18.73
C HIS A 178 8.55 3.82 17.27
N LYS A 179 9.11 3.05 16.32
CA LYS A 179 8.96 3.32 14.88
C LYS A 179 7.80 2.53 14.27
N THR A 180 7.28 1.53 14.98
CA THR A 180 6.27 0.63 14.43
C THR A 180 4.96 1.37 14.20
N ARG A 181 4.52 1.38 12.94
CA ARG A 181 3.24 1.96 12.54
C ARG A 181 2.08 1.17 13.18
N ILE A 182 1.12 1.88 13.77
CA ILE A 182 -0.09 1.26 14.29
C ILE A 182 -0.99 0.90 13.09
N ARG A 183 -1.21 -0.40 12.89
CA ARG A 183 -2.10 -0.91 11.85
C ARG A 183 -3.56 -0.70 12.22
N CYS A 184 -4.31 -0.05 11.35
CA CYS A 184 -5.74 0.15 11.53
C CYS A 184 -6.51 -1.01 10.87
N HIS A 185 -6.93 -1.99 11.66
CA HIS A 185 -7.83 -3.05 11.20
C HIS A 185 -9.25 -2.49 11.03
N VAL A 186 -9.88 -2.78 9.90
CA VAL A 186 -11.21 -2.27 9.57
C VAL A 186 -12.22 -3.38 9.24
N ASP A 187 -11.89 -4.64 9.46
CA ASP A 187 -12.76 -5.77 9.09
C ASP A 187 -14.11 -5.71 9.82
N ASP A 188 -14.09 -5.54 11.14
CA ASP A 188 -15.32 -5.37 11.95
C ASP A 188 -16.11 -4.11 11.55
N VAL A 189 -15.39 -3.06 11.15
CA VAL A 189 -15.98 -1.80 10.73
C VAL A 189 -16.61 -1.94 9.35
N TYR A 190 -15.99 -2.72 8.47
CA TYR A 190 -16.48 -3.03 7.13
C TYR A 190 -17.77 -3.84 7.21
N THR A 191 -17.84 -4.86 8.07
CA THR A 191 -19.07 -5.62 8.31
C THR A 191 -20.23 -4.71 8.73
N ARG A 192 -19.98 -3.70 9.56
CA ARG A 192 -21.02 -2.71 9.94
C ARG A 192 -21.44 -1.79 8.79
N ALA A 193 -20.54 -1.52 7.85
CA ALA A 193 -20.76 -0.64 6.70
C ALA A 193 -21.16 -1.39 5.42
N GLU A 194 -21.22 -2.73 5.45
CA GLU A 194 -21.40 -3.60 4.28
C GLU A 194 -22.60 -3.18 3.43
N LYS A 195 -23.75 -2.91 4.06
CA LYS A 195 -24.96 -2.46 3.34
C LYS A 195 -24.74 -1.18 2.52
N VAL A 196 -23.97 -0.22 3.04
CA VAL A 196 -23.64 1.02 2.32
C VAL A 196 -22.69 0.72 1.16
N ILE A 197 -21.69 -0.12 1.40
CA ILE A 197 -20.72 -0.52 0.39
C ILE A 197 -21.42 -1.26 -0.74
N SER A 198 -22.26 -2.26 -0.46
CA SER A 198 -23.05 -2.99 -1.47
C SER A 198 -24.01 -2.06 -2.22
N PHE A 199 -24.64 -1.09 -1.54
CA PHE A 199 -25.53 -0.14 -2.21
C PHE A 199 -24.79 0.72 -3.24
N PHE A 200 -23.59 1.21 -2.90
CA PHE A 200 -22.77 2.07 -3.78
C PHE A 200 -21.77 1.31 -4.65
N GLU A 201 -21.67 -0.01 -4.50
CA GLU A 201 -20.70 -0.89 -5.18
C GLU A 201 -20.63 -0.63 -6.69
N PRO A 202 -21.74 -0.52 -7.45
CA PRO A 202 -21.69 -0.18 -8.87
C PRO A 202 -20.82 1.06 -9.19
N SER A 203 -20.96 2.15 -8.43
CA SER A 203 -20.13 3.34 -8.63
C SER A 203 -18.68 3.11 -8.24
N LEU A 204 -18.45 2.41 -7.13
CA LEU A 204 -17.11 2.10 -6.64
C LEU A 204 -16.35 1.17 -7.60
N VAL A 205 -17.04 0.27 -8.28
CA VAL A 205 -16.48 -0.61 -9.30
C VAL A 205 -16.04 0.18 -10.53
N GLU A 206 -16.83 1.15 -10.99
CA GLU A 206 -16.48 1.97 -12.17
C GLU A 206 -15.21 2.79 -11.94
N ILE A 207 -15.11 3.46 -10.79
CA ILE A 207 -13.90 4.21 -10.44
C ILE A 207 -12.70 3.27 -10.27
N PHE A 208 -12.86 2.16 -9.55
CA PHE A 208 -11.78 1.20 -9.36
C PHE A 208 -11.28 0.64 -10.69
N LYS A 209 -12.17 0.18 -11.57
CA LYS A 209 -11.81 -0.32 -12.90
C LYS A 209 -11.08 0.72 -13.73
N GLY A 210 -11.54 1.97 -13.74
CA GLY A 210 -10.89 3.04 -14.49
C GLY A 210 -9.42 3.27 -14.08
N TYR A 211 -9.13 3.22 -12.78
CA TYR A 211 -7.76 3.34 -12.27
C TYR A 211 -6.96 2.04 -12.39
N ALA A 212 -7.58 0.88 -12.22
CA ALA A 212 -6.93 -0.42 -12.44
C ALA A 212 -6.48 -0.60 -13.89
N ASP A 213 -7.32 -0.24 -14.85
CA ASP A 213 -7.00 -0.29 -16.27
C ASP A 213 -5.81 0.61 -16.62
N ALA A 214 -5.75 1.80 -16.01
CA ALA A 214 -4.59 2.67 -16.13
C ALA A 214 -3.32 2.01 -15.58
N THR A 215 -3.37 1.40 -14.39
CA THR A 215 -2.27 0.61 -13.82
C THR A 215 -1.80 -0.49 -14.76
N HIS A 216 -2.72 -1.25 -15.35
CA HIS A 216 -2.37 -2.35 -16.25
C HIS A 216 -1.78 -1.85 -17.57
N ARG A 217 -2.32 -0.76 -18.14
CA ARG A 217 -1.79 -0.13 -19.36
C ARG A 217 -0.36 0.39 -19.16
N THR A 218 -0.09 1.09 -18.06
CA THR A 218 1.25 1.63 -17.76
C THR A 218 2.25 0.51 -17.49
N THR A 219 1.85 -0.50 -16.72
CA THR A 219 2.68 -1.68 -16.42
C THR A 219 3.02 -2.48 -17.68
N ALA A 220 2.04 -2.72 -18.56
CA ALA A 220 2.25 -3.44 -19.82
C ALA A 220 3.19 -2.66 -20.76
N SER A 221 3.02 -1.35 -20.87
CA SER A 221 3.90 -0.46 -21.66
C SER A 221 5.34 -0.53 -21.16
N HIS A 222 5.55 -0.43 -19.84
CA HIS A 222 6.88 -0.55 -19.24
C HIS A 222 7.52 -1.92 -19.52
N ARG A 223 6.75 -3.01 -19.39
CA ARG A 223 7.23 -4.37 -19.68
C ARG A 223 7.66 -4.53 -21.14
N ASN A 224 6.90 -3.97 -22.08
CA ASN A 224 7.22 -4.04 -23.50
C ASN A 224 8.49 -3.24 -23.84
N LYS A 225 8.67 -2.05 -23.24
CA LYS A 225 9.90 -1.25 -23.39
C LYS A 225 11.13 -1.99 -22.85
N LEU A 226 11.00 -2.66 -21.69
CA LEU A 226 12.10 -3.42 -21.10
C LEU A 226 12.55 -4.58 -22.01
N LYS A 227 11.58 -5.34 -22.56
CA LYS A 227 11.86 -6.41 -23.53
C LYS A 227 12.55 -5.90 -24.79
N ALA A 228 12.09 -4.78 -25.35
CA ALA A 228 12.72 -4.17 -26.52
C ALA A 228 14.19 -3.78 -26.24
N LYS A 229 14.47 -3.26 -25.04
CA LYS A 229 15.84 -2.91 -24.62
C LYS A 229 16.73 -4.15 -24.42
N THR A 230 16.19 -5.25 -23.87
CA THR A 230 16.93 -6.52 -23.74
C THR A 230 17.26 -7.15 -25.09
N HIS A 231 16.35 -7.07 -26.07
CA HIS A 231 16.62 -7.54 -27.44
C HIS A 231 17.67 -6.69 -28.16
N ALA A 232 17.74 -5.38 -27.89
CA ALA A 232 18.75 -4.50 -28.47
C ALA A 232 20.18 -4.79 -27.93
N VAL A 233 20.32 -5.34 -26.72
CA VAL A 233 21.62 -5.63 -26.08
C VAL A 233 22.15 -7.03 -26.45
N HIS A 234 21.32 -7.91 -27.02
CA HIS A 234 21.72 -9.27 -27.44
C HIS A 234 21.59 -9.52 -28.95
N GLY A 235 21.30 -8.49 -29.75
CA GLY A 235 21.13 -8.59 -31.20
C GLY A 235 22.40 -8.25 -31.98
N GLY A 236 23.39 -9.13 -31.98
CA GLY A 236 24.35 -9.23 -33.07
C GLY A 236 23.66 -9.77 -34.33
N VAL A 237 23.87 -9.06 -35.44
CA VAL A 237 23.72 -9.42 -36.86
C VAL A 237 22.97 -10.74 -37.18
N ASN A 238 21.84 -10.58 -37.88
CA ASN A 238 20.99 -11.57 -38.58
C ASN A 238 19.74 -12.09 -37.84
N ALA A 239 18.61 -11.42 -38.08
CA ALA A 239 17.29 -12.06 -38.05
C ALA A 239 16.36 -11.42 -39.12
N PRO A 240 15.60 -12.23 -39.87
CA PRO A 240 14.85 -11.77 -41.05
C PRO A 240 13.58 -11.00 -40.68
N THR A 241 13.33 -9.92 -41.41
CA THR A 241 12.06 -9.19 -41.49
C THR A 241 10.92 -10.12 -41.91
N THR A 242 10.12 -10.56 -40.95
CA THR A 242 8.77 -11.07 -41.22
C THR A 242 7.76 -10.28 -40.40
N THR A 243 7.00 -9.44 -41.12
CA THR A 243 5.85 -8.67 -40.64
C THR A 243 4.67 -9.61 -40.39
N ALA A 244 4.77 -10.46 -39.36
CA ALA A 244 3.62 -11.20 -38.86
C ALA A 244 2.83 -10.30 -37.90
N LYS A 245 1.71 -9.75 -38.39
CA LYS A 245 0.65 -9.17 -37.55
C LYS A 245 0.20 -10.20 -36.53
N LYS A 246 0.80 -10.21 -35.34
CA LYS A 246 0.30 -10.96 -34.17
C LYS A 246 -1.05 -10.36 -33.80
N LYS A 247 -2.13 -10.98 -34.29
CA LYS A 247 -3.47 -10.85 -33.71
C LYS A 247 -3.33 -11.08 -32.21
N ALA A 248 -3.57 -10.04 -31.42
CA ALA A 248 -3.68 -10.15 -29.98
C ALA A 248 -4.82 -11.15 -29.68
N CYS A 249 -4.47 -12.33 -29.16
CA CYS A 249 -5.48 -13.24 -28.63
C CYS A 249 -6.16 -12.55 -27.43
N PRO A 250 -7.49 -12.37 -27.43
CA PRO A 250 -8.22 -11.74 -26.32
C PRO A 250 -8.37 -12.63 -25.07
N LEU A 251 -7.65 -13.76 -25.00
CA LEU A 251 -7.84 -14.84 -24.04
C LEU A 251 -6.84 -14.82 -22.87
N LEU A 252 -6.60 -13.64 -22.29
CA LEU A 252 -5.99 -13.46 -20.97
C LEU A 252 -6.90 -12.61 -20.04
N HIS A 253 -8.21 -12.73 -20.23
CA HIS A 253 -9.24 -12.08 -19.40
C HIS A 253 -9.46 -12.83 -18.09
N HIS A 254 -8.53 -12.67 -17.14
CA HIS A 254 -8.80 -12.56 -15.71
C HIS A 254 -7.48 -12.28 -14.95
N MET A 255 -6.73 -11.26 -15.37
CA MET A 255 -5.83 -10.63 -14.39
C MET A 255 -6.75 -10.01 -13.33
N ALA A 256 -6.67 -10.47 -12.08
CA ALA A 256 -7.32 -9.80 -10.97
C ALA A 256 -6.95 -8.30 -11.05
N MET A 257 -7.94 -7.44 -11.25
CA MET A 257 -7.73 -6.01 -11.36
C MET A 257 -7.15 -5.48 -10.05
N TYR A 258 -6.12 -4.65 -10.13
CA TYR A 258 -5.47 -4.05 -8.96
C TYR A 258 -4.97 -2.64 -9.26
N LEU A 259 -4.83 -1.84 -8.22
CA LEU A 259 -4.24 -0.50 -8.29
C LEU A 259 -2.84 -0.51 -7.67
N ASN A 260 -1.89 0.11 -8.37
CA ASN A 260 -0.60 0.45 -7.79
C ASN A 260 -0.71 1.73 -6.92
N TYR A 261 0.33 2.04 -6.16
CA TYR A 261 0.32 3.21 -5.28
C TYR A 261 0.19 4.53 -6.04
N HIS A 262 0.93 4.69 -7.14
CA HIS A 262 0.93 5.91 -7.94
C HIS A 262 -0.47 6.27 -8.46
N ASP A 263 -1.18 5.29 -9.02
CA ASP A 263 -2.53 5.46 -9.54
C ASP A 263 -3.54 5.63 -8.39
N SER A 264 -3.27 5.05 -7.21
CA SER A 264 -4.05 5.31 -6.00
C SER A 264 -3.89 6.75 -5.49
N VAL A 265 -2.69 7.32 -5.58
CA VAL A 265 -2.44 8.74 -5.25
C VAL A 265 -3.08 9.66 -6.29
N ALA A 266 -3.02 9.29 -7.58
CA ALA A 266 -3.70 10.03 -8.64
C ALA A 266 -5.22 10.04 -8.40
N PHE A 267 -5.79 8.91 -8.00
CA PHE A 267 -7.17 8.83 -7.51
C PHE A 267 -7.40 9.78 -6.33
N ALA A 268 -6.58 9.69 -5.29
CA ALA A 268 -6.77 10.50 -4.10
C ALA A 268 -6.71 12.01 -4.37
N ARG A 269 -5.81 12.45 -5.26
CA ARG A 269 -5.71 13.85 -5.69
C ARG A 269 -6.91 14.27 -6.54
N GLN A 270 -7.34 13.44 -7.48
CA GLN A 270 -8.48 13.74 -8.36
C GLN A 270 -9.79 13.93 -7.60
N PHE A 271 -9.97 13.20 -6.52
CA PHE A 271 -11.17 13.25 -5.68
C PHE A 271 -11.01 14.19 -4.47
N GLY A 272 -9.96 15.00 -4.44
CA GLY A 272 -9.70 15.97 -3.38
C GLY A 272 -9.38 15.36 -2.01
N LEU A 273 -9.17 14.05 -1.92
CA LEU A 273 -8.89 13.34 -0.67
C LEU A 273 -7.54 13.75 -0.09
N VAL A 274 -6.54 13.86 -0.96
CA VAL A 274 -5.22 14.45 -0.66
C VAL A 274 -5.24 15.90 -1.14
N SER A 275 -4.64 16.81 -0.34
CA SER A 275 -4.57 18.27 -0.53
C SER A 275 -5.74 19.12 0.00
N HIS A 276 -6.99 18.64 -0.07
CA HIS A 276 -8.17 19.44 0.34
C HIS A 276 -9.12 18.73 1.32
N GLY A 277 -9.03 17.40 1.39
CA GLY A 277 -9.89 16.57 2.24
C GLY A 277 -9.51 16.60 3.70
N GLY A 278 -8.27 16.98 4.02
CA GLY A 278 -7.71 16.89 5.39
C GLY A 278 -6.88 15.63 5.63
N VAL A 279 -6.65 14.79 4.60
CA VAL A 279 -5.69 13.69 4.65
C VAL A 279 -4.36 14.12 4.03
N THR A 280 -3.28 13.98 4.79
CA THR A 280 -1.92 14.19 4.29
C THR A 280 -1.47 13.02 3.40
N ILE A 281 -0.48 13.25 2.53
CA ILE A 281 0.07 12.16 1.70
C ILE A 281 0.63 11.00 2.55
N ALA A 282 1.17 11.31 3.73
CA ALA A 282 1.69 10.31 4.67
C ALA A 282 0.58 9.44 5.26
N GLU A 283 -0.53 10.05 5.66
CA GLU A 283 -1.69 9.33 6.16
C GLU A 283 -2.36 8.48 5.06
N PHE A 284 -2.41 9.00 3.83
CA PHE A 284 -2.89 8.24 2.68
C PHE A 284 -1.97 7.04 2.39
N ALA A 285 -0.65 7.22 2.43
CA ALA A 285 0.33 6.15 2.25
C ALA A 285 0.15 5.05 3.31
N ALA A 286 0.00 5.42 4.57
CA ALA A 286 -0.26 4.48 5.66
C ALA A 286 -1.58 3.71 5.45
N ALA A 287 -2.66 4.41 5.08
CA ALA A 287 -3.94 3.79 4.81
C ALA A 287 -3.88 2.85 3.59
N TYR A 288 -3.13 3.22 2.54
CA TYR A 288 -2.89 2.37 1.38
C TYR A 288 -2.17 1.08 1.77
N ILE A 289 -1.07 1.18 2.51
CA ILE A 289 -0.30 0.01 2.95
C ILE A 289 -1.14 -0.94 3.83
N ASP A 290 -2.02 -0.41 4.67
CA ASP A 290 -2.94 -1.24 5.46
C ASP A 290 -4.02 -1.94 4.63
N SER A 291 -4.25 -1.46 3.41
CA SER A 291 -5.33 -1.89 2.52
C SER A 291 -4.87 -2.83 1.41
N VAL A 292 -3.55 -2.98 1.20
CA VAL A 292 -3.03 -3.92 0.21
C VAL A 292 -3.02 -5.34 0.74
N GLU A 293 -3.39 -6.27 -0.12
CA GLU A 293 -3.45 -7.70 0.19
C GLU A 293 -2.32 -8.43 -0.53
N LYS A 294 -1.79 -9.48 0.09
CA LYS A 294 -0.80 -10.36 -0.54
C LYS A 294 -1.50 -11.17 -1.65
N ALA A 295 -1.03 -11.05 -2.89
CA ALA A 295 -1.55 -11.86 -3.98
C ALA A 295 -1.17 -13.34 -3.75
N LYS A 296 -2.09 -14.27 -4.08
CA LYS A 296 -1.86 -15.70 -3.90
C LYS A 296 -0.60 -16.15 -4.66
N GLY A 297 0.33 -16.79 -3.96
CA GLY A 297 1.61 -17.22 -4.55
C GLY A 297 2.43 -16.06 -5.09
N SER A 298 2.34 -14.88 -4.47
CA SER A 298 3.22 -13.75 -4.72
C SER A 298 3.59 -13.03 -3.43
N THR A 299 4.83 -12.55 -3.35
CA THR A 299 5.27 -11.57 -2.34
C THR A 299 4.74 -10.16 -2.59
N ARG A 300 4.24 -9.92 -3.81
CA ARG A 300 3.68 -8.63 -4.20
C ARG A 300 2.33 -8.43 -3.53
N ARG A 301 2.24 -7.36 -2.74
CA ARG A 301 0.98 -6.86 -2.21
C ARG A 301 0.33 -5.90 -3.21
N GLN A 302 -0.98 -6.03 -3.40
CA GLN A 302 -1.75 -5.32 -4.41
C GLN A 302 -3.02 -4.76 -3.80
N LEU A 303 -3.46 -3.57 -4.26
CA LEU A 303 -4.75 -3.02 -3.86
C LEU A 303 -5.85 -3.64 -4.73
N THR A 304 -6.51 -4.67 -4.21
CA THR A 304 -7.69 -5.31 -4.81
C THR A 304 -8.92 -4.43 -4.66
N PHE A 305 -10.07 -4.81 -5.24
CA PHE A 305 -11.31 -4.06 -5.05
C PHE A 305 -11.75 -4.03 -3.58
N LEU A 306 -11.66 -5.17 -2.89
CA LEU A 306 -11.94 -5.23 -1.44
C LEU A 306 -10.98 -4.33 -0.66
N GLY A 307 -9.68 -4.41 -0.96
CA GLY A 307 -8.67 -3.50 -0.43
C GLY A 307 -8.99 -2.03 -0.69
N PHE A 308 -9.48 -1.68 -1.88
CA PHE A 308 -9.92 -0.33 -2.22
C PHE A 308 -11.10 0.12 -1.35
N CYS A 309 -12.09 -0.73 -1.11
CA CYS A 309 -13.18 -0.42 -0.17
C CYS A 309 -12.66 -0.23 1.26
N HIS A 310 -11.71 -1.06 1.72
CA HIS A 310 -11.05 -0.88 3.01
C HIS A 310 -10.26 0.44 3.09
N LEU A 311 -9.61 0.86 2.00
CA LEU A 311 -8.93 2.14 1.90
C LEU A 311 -9.92 3.29 2.09
N LEU A 312 -11.03 3.30 1.36
CA LEU A 312 -12.07 4.32 1.50
C LEU A 312 -12.63 4.36 2.93
N LEU A 313 -12.84 3.21 3.56
CA LEU A 313 -13.30 3.13 4.93
C LEU A 313 -12.30 3.74 5.92
N ARG A 314 -11.01 3.45 5.78
CA ARG A 314 -9.95 4.06 6.59
C ARG A 314 -9.92 5.58 6.43
N LEU A 315 -10.09 6.07 5.20
CA LEU A 315 -10.12 7.51 4.92
C LEU A 315 -11.38 8.16 5.52
N ALA A 316 -12.55 7.53 5.43
CA ALA A 316 -13.78 8.03 6.04
C ALA A 316 -13.65 8.16 7.57
N LEU A 317 -13.15 7.11 8.23
CA LEU A 317 -12.90 7.11 9.68
C LEU A 317 -11.90 8.20 10.06
N LYS A 318 -10.84 8.38 9.27
CA LYS A 318 -9.83 9.41 9.52
C LYS A 318 -10.43 10.81 9.43
N LEU A 319 -11.16 11.10 8.35
CA LEU A 319 -11.74 12.41 8.08
C LEU A 319 -12.86 12.79 9.04
N TYR A 320 -13.67 11.81 9.44
CA TYR A 320 -14.91 12.05 10.18
C TYR A 320 -14.91 11.42 11.58
N SER A 321 -13.74 11.04 12.10
CA SER A 321 -13.58 10.48 13.46
C SER A 321 -14.20 11.34 14.57
N HIS A 322 -14.21 12.65 14.39
CA HIS A 322 -14.77 13.62 15.34
C HIS A 322 -16.30 13.70 15.31
N ALA A 323 -16.94 13.25 14.23
CA ALA A 323 -18.38 13.39 14.06
C ALA A 323 -19.12 12.26 14.81
N PRO A 324 -20.09 12.56 15.69
CA PRO A 324 -20.83 11.57 16.48
C PRO A 324 -21.94 10.92 15.63
N VAL A 325 -21.59 10.41 14.45
CA VAL A 325 -22.48 9.73 13.52
C VAL A 325 -21.99 8.31 13.26
N SER A 326 -22.89 7.47 12.73
CA SER A 326 -22.50 6.10 12.36
C SER A 326 -21.46 6.08 11.24
N VAL A 327 -20.64 5.02 11.21
CA VAL A 327 -19.66 4.76 10.13
C VAL A 327 -20.33 4.76 8.75
N SER A 328 -21.56 4.26 8.66
CA SER A 328 -22.37 4.29 7.44
C SER A 328 -22.56 5.72 6.92
N VAL A 329 -22.86 6.68 7.80
CA VAL A 329 -23.00 8.10 7.43
C VAL A 329 -21.64 8.70 7.05
N GLN A 330 -20.58 8.40 7.79
CA GLN A 330 -19.22 8.85 7.46
C GLN A 330 -18.79 8.40 6.05
N LEU A 331 -19.10 7.15 5.70
CA LEU A 331 -18.77 6.59 4.39
C LEU A 331 -19.61 7.21 3.27
N LYS A 332 -20.92 7.40 3.48
CA LYS A 332 -21.78 8.11 2.53
C LYS A 332 -21.30 9.57 2.32
N ALA A 333 -20.92 10.26 3.39
CA ALA A 333 -20.34 11.60 3.33
C ALA A 333 -19.01 11.62 2.57
N LEU A 334 -18.17 10.59 2.71
CA LEU A 334 -16.96 10.45 1.89
C LEU A 334 -17.31 10.32 0.40
N PHE A 335 -18.29 9.51 0.04
CA PHE A 335 -18.67 9.32 -1.37
C PHE A 335 -19.26 10.60 -1.98
N GLN A 336 -20.09 11.33 -1.23
CA GLN A 336 -20.61 12.64 -1.64
C GLN A 336 -19.46 13.66 -1.78
N PHE A 337 -18.51 13.68 -0.84
CA PHE A 337 -17.31 14.53 -0.93
C PHE A 337 -16.50 14.23 -2.20
N MET A 338 -16.25 12.95 -2.48
CA MET A 338 -15.57 12.48 -3.68
C MET A 338 -16.29 12.95 -4.95
N TRP A 339 -17.61 12.76 -5.02
CA TRP A 339 -18.42 13.20 -6.16
C TRP A 339 -18.35 14.71 -6.39
N LEU A 340 -18.43 15.52 -5.32
CA LEU A 340 -18.36 16.97 -5.41
C LEU A 340 -16.99 17.46 -5.92
N ASN A 341 -15.90 16.91 -5.39
CA ASN A 341 -14.55 17.43 -5.69
C ASN A 341 -14.00 16.98 -7.05
N SER A 342 -14.57 15.94 -7.64
CA SER A 342 -14.13 15.42 -8.94
C SER A 342 -14.86 16.05 -10.13
N ARG A 343 -15.71 17.08 -9.91
CA ARG A 343 -16.37 17.84 -10.99
C ARG A 343 -15.42 18.87 -11.62
N PRO A 344 -15.45 19.05 -12.96
CA PRO A 344 -14.61 20.02 -13.66
C PRO A 344 -14.96 21.49 -13.38
N ASP A 345 -16.15 21.78 -12.83
CA ASP A 345 -16.58 23.15 -12.52
C ASP A 345 -16.17 23.60 -11.10
N THR A 346 -16.06 22.65 -10.17
CA THR A 346 -15.67 22.90 -8.77
C THR A 346 -14.16 23.03 -8.59
N THR A 347 -13.37 22.53 -9.54
CA THR A 347 -11.90 22.68 -9.53
C THR A 347 -11.50 24.16 -9.53
N LYS A 348 -12.19 25.01 -10.31
CA LYS A 348 -11.96 26.46 -10.35
C LYS A 348 -12.30 27.17 -9.02
N LEU A 349 -13.32 26.70 -8.31
CA LEU A 349 -13.77 27.27 -7.02
C LEU A 349 -12.89 26.84 -5.84
N CYS A 350 -12.27 25.65 -5.90
CA CYS A 350 -11.39 25.11 -4.86
C CYS A 350 -9.89 25.41 -5.09
N GLY A 351 -9.54 26.23 -6.08
CA GLY A 351 -8.16 26.61 -6.36
C GLY A 351 -7.32 25.48 -6.97
N HIS A 352 -7.93 24.53 -7.69
CA HIS A 352 -7.18 23.57 -8.49
C HIS A 352 -6.33 24.34 -9.51
N ARG A 353 -5.01 24.20 -9.41
CA ARG A 353 -4.21 24.11 -10.64
C ARG A 353 -4.63 22.82 -11.32
N ASP A 354 -4.89 22.86 -12.62
CA ASP A 354 -5.04 21.68 -13.46
C ASP A 354 -3.79 20.82 -13.30
N LEU A 355 -3.78 19.96 -12.29
CA LEU A 355 -2.81 18.91 -12.09
C LEU A 355 -3.15 17.87 -13.14
N GLY A 356 -2.67 18.14 -14.37
CA GLY A 356 -3.01 17.45 -15.60
C GLY A 356 -3.40 16.01 -15.36
N THR A 357 -4.71 15.78 -15.24
CA THR A 357 -5.24 14.43 -15.35
C THR A 357 -4.95 14.03 -16.78
N SER A 358 -3.91 13.23 -16.95
CA SER A 358 -3.75 12.43 -18.15
C SER A 358 -5.14 11.83 -18.44
N GLY A 359 -5.66 12.01 -19.65
CA GLY A 359 -7.01 11.54 -20.04
C GLY A 359 -7.25 10.04 -19.78
N LEU A 360 -6.18 9.32 -19.41
CA LEU A 360 -6.15 7.96 -18.90
C LEU A 360 -7.17 7.63 -17.80
N HIS A 361 -7.53 8.58 -16.92
CA HIS A 361 -8.44 8.36 -15.78
C HIS A 361 -9.83 9.00 -15.94
N ALA A 362 -10.04 9.77 -17.01
CA ALA A 362 -11.26 10.57 -17.20
C ALA A 362 -12.51 9.70 -17.36
N SER A 363 -12.40 8.57 -18.07
CA SER A 363 -13.52 7.66 -18.32
C SER A 363 -14.08 7.05 -17.02
N GLY A 364 -13.22 6.53 -16.14
CA GLY A 364 -13.67 5.95 -14.86
C GLY A 364 -14.27 7.01 -13.92
N THR A 365 -13.74 8.22 -13.94
CA THR A 365 -14.29 9.35 -13.16
C THR A 365 -15.68 9.73 -13.66
N ALA A 366 -15.88 9.86 -14.98
CA ALA A 366 -17.19 10.17 -15.56
C ALA A 366 -18.23 9.07 -15.28
N ALA A 367 -17.84 7.79 -15.39
CA ALA A 367 -18.70 6.66 -15.09
C ALA A 367 -19.12 6.63 -13.61
N PHE A 368 -18.19 6.92 -12.70
CA PHE A 368 -18.50 7.10 -11.27
C PHE A 368 -19.51 8.22 -11.04
N HIS A 369 -19.34 9.38 -11.68
CA HIS A 369 -20.27 10.51 -11.52
C HIS A 369 -21.71 10.15 -11.88
N ALA A 370 -21.89 9.55 -13.06
CA ALA A 370 -23.20 9.19 -13.57
C ALA A 370 -23.86 8.10 -12.71
N THR A 371 -23.08 7.11 -12.27
CA THR A 371 -23.60 5.98 -11.48
C THR A 371 -23.91 6.42 -10.04
N PHE A 372 -23.04 7.23 -9.44
CA PHE A 372 -23.23 7.72 -8.07
C PHE A 372 -24.46 8.61 -8.01
N LEU A 373 -24.65 9.51 -8.97
CA LEU A 373 -25.82 10.39 -9.01
C LEU A 373 -27.14 9.61 -9.10
N LYS A 374 -27.18 8.51 -9.88
CA LYS A 374 -28.34 7.62 -9.96
C LYS A 374 -28.62 6.93 -8.62
N GLN A 375 -27.58 6.49 -7.91
CA GLN A 375 -27.72 5.86 -6.58
C GLN A 375 -28.10 6.88 -5.51
N TRP A 376 -27.51 8.06 -5.52
CA TRP A 376 -27.82 9.14 -4.59
C TRP A 376 -29.25 9.65 -4.77
N LYS A 377 -29.76 9.69 -6.02
CA LYS A 377 -31.19 9.93 -6.31
C LYS A 377 -32.10 8.90 -5.64
N LYS A 378 -31.71 7.61 -5.66
CA LYS A 378 -32.48 6.54 -4.98
C LYS A 378 -32.44 6.70 -3.46
N ASP A 379 -31.36 7.24 -2.93
CA ASP A 379 -31.24 7.65 -1.51
C ASP A 379 -31.75 9.08 -1.27
N GLN A 380 -32.69 9.55 -2.11
CA GLN A 380 -33.42 10.83 -1.99
C GLN A 380 -32.54 12.08 -1.88
N PHE A 381 -31.33 12.05 -2.45
CA PHE A 381 -30.37 13.15 -2.38
C PHE A 381 -30.09 13.63 -0.95
N VAL A 382 -30.07 12.71 0.02
CA VAL A 382 -29.74 13.04 1.41
C VAL A 382 -28.39 13.74 1.47
N ASP A 383 -28.34 14.89 2.15
CA ASP A 383 -27.11 15.64 2.37
C ASP A 383 -26.35 15.06 3.57
N TYR A 384 -25.42 14.15 3.30
CA TYR A 384 -24.62 13.51 4.35
C TYR A 384 -23.59 14.48 4.94
N ALA A 385 -23.09 15.46 4.16
CA ALA A 385 -22.17 16.47 4.66
C ALA A 385 -22.84 17.35 5.73
N ALA A 386 -24.12 17.71 5.54
CA ALA A 386 -24.89 18.40 6.57
C ALA A 386 -25.00 17.58 7.86
N GLN A 387 -25.12 16.25 7.80
CA GLN A 387 -25.17 15.41 8.99
C GLN A 387 -23.83 15.35 9.73
N ILE A 388 -22.71 15.43 9.01
CA ILE A 388 -21.38 15.56 9.61
C ILE A 388 -21.24 16.92 10.31
N HIS A 389 -21.64 18.01 9.64
CA HIS A 389 -21.40 19.37 10.12
C HIS A 389 -22.46 19.92 11.09
N ALA A 390 -23.67 19.36 11.12
CA ALA A 390 -24.73 19.74 12.06
C ALA A 390 -24.34 19.52 13.54
N THR A 391 -23.22 18.83 13.78
CA THR A 391 -22.69 18.52 15.11
C THR A 391 -21.47 19.38 15.50
N ALA A 392 -21.02 20.30 14.63
CA ALA A 392 -19.93 21.25 14.92
C ALA A 392 -20.18 22.64 14.28
N PRO A 393 -20.42 23.71 15.07
CA PRO A 393 -20.90 25.01 14.57
C PRO A 393 -19.90 25.87 13.77
N HIS A 394 -18.72 25.36 13.38
CA HIS A 394 -17.64 26.20 12.82
C HIS A 394 -17.13 25.83 11.42
N GLN A 395 -17.86 25.04 10.63
CA GLN A 395 -17.44 24.67 9.26
C GLN A 395 -18.58 24.86 8.25
N VAL A 396 -19.13 26.08 8.15
CA VAL A 396 -20.34 26.40 7.35
C VAL A 396 -20.04 26.78 5.89
N VAL A 397 -18.77 26.93 5.49
CA VAL A 397 -18.43 27.50 4.16
C VAL A 397 -18.67 26.54 2.98
N ARG A 398 -18.78 25.22 3.20
CA ARG A 398 -18.96 24.21 2.12
C ARG A 398 -20.39 23.95 1.66
N ASN A 399 -21.42 24.42 2.41
CA ASN A 399 -22.83 24.12 2.11
C ASN A 399 -23.41 24.89 0.91
N VAL A 400 -22.75 25.97 0.46
CA VAL A 400 -23.23 26.80 -0.66
C VAL A 400 -23.06 26.08 -2.01
N ALA A 401 -21.95 25.36 -2.20
CA ALA A 401 -21.65 24.65 -3.45
C ALA A 401 -22.60 23.47 -3.72
N ILE A 402 -23.07 22.79 -2.67
CA ILE A 402 -23.99 21.64 -2.79
C ILE A 402 -25.38 22.11 -3.24
N ARG A 403 -25.89 23.20 -2.66
CA ARG A 403 -27.15 23.81 -3.10
C ARG A 403 -27.05 24.34 -4.51
N GLN A 404 -25.94 24.96 -4.89
CA GLN A 404 -25.74 25.50 -6.23
C GLN A 404 -25.63 24.38 -7.30
N ALA A 405 -24.98 23.26 -6.97
CA ALA A 405 -24.92 22.08 -7.84
C ALA A 405 -26.26 21.34 -8.01
N LEU A 406 -27.16 21.44 -7.02
CA LEU A 406 -28.52 20.89 -7.09
C LEU A 406 -29.54 21.85 -7.74
N LEU A 407 -29.22 23.15 -7.78
CA LEU A 407 -30.06 24.22 -8.33
C LEU A 407 -29.71 24.59 -9.78
N GLU A 408 -28.55 24.19 -10.29
CA GLU A 408 -28.27 24.30 -11.73
C GLU A 408 -29.23 23.37 -12.50
N PRO A 409 -30.13 23.90 -13.34
CA PRO A 409 -30.89 23.06 -14.24
C PRO A 409 -29.90 22.32 -15.15
N MET A 410 -30.24 21.09 -15.53
CA MET A 410 -29.53 20.30 -16.54
C MET A 410 -29.58 20.98 -17.93
N ALA A 411 -28.99 22.15 -18.06
CA ALA A 411 -28.90 22.96 -19.26
C ALA A 411 -27.45 22.93 -19.76
N GLY A 412 -27.01 21.76 -20.23
CA GLY A 412 -25.66 21.57 -20.74
C GLY A 412 -25.43 20.24 -21.43
N PHE A 413 -26.21 19.21 -21.11
CA PHE A 413 -26.29 18.02 -21.96
C PHE A 413 -27.22 18.32 -23.13
N ALA A 414 -26.71 19.04 -24.12
CA ALA A 414 -27.24 18.98 -25.47
C ALA A 414 -27.08 17.53 -25.97
N TRP A 415 -28.11 16.73 -25.74
CA TRP A 415 -28.36 15.55 -26.55
C TRP A 415 -28.66 16.07 -27.95
N SER A 416 -27.77 15.79 -28.91
CA SER A 416 -28.14 15.84 -30.32
C SER A 416 -28.46 14.42 -30.79
N PRO A 417 -29.41 14.26 -31.73
CA PRO A 417 -30.21 13.04 -31.93
C PRO A 417 -29.42 11.78 -32.26
#